data_AF-A0A2T5GC06-F1
#
_entry.id   AF-A0A2T5GC06-F1
#
_cell.length_a   1.000
_cell.length_b   1.000
_cell.length_c   1.000
_cell.angle_alpha   90.00
_cell.angle_beta   90.00
_cell.angle_gamma   90.00
#
_symmetry.space_group_name_H-M   'P 1'
#
loop_
_entity.id
_entity.type
_entity.pdbx_description
1 polymer ?
#
loop_
_entity_poly.entity_id
_entity_poly.type
_entity_poly.pdbx_seq_one_letter_code
_entity_poly.pdbx_strand_id
1 'polypeptide(L)'
;MFFLKGTSRIDERGRLEIGGVPAARLAEAFGTPLWVYDEALIRERLRAYQAVLREAGVTYDVAFACKAFCVRAMAELVREEGASLDVVSGGELYTALQAGFPPERIHFHGNNKSDAELALALAAGVGVIIVDNFDELERLRAFAAGERDDLLRAVAAEVGLPAGAAGPAGSAGGRRPIDVLLRVTPGIHADTHAYISTGQEESKFGFDLGSGQVATAIERTRAVPGLRLRGLSIHIGSQIFSPNGYLAAVEKLLGALPLLPPLDLEVLNLGGGFGIRHVEEEAAPEATALLRAVVDGVKERFRAAGRPLPALWFEPGRSIVGEAGWTLYRVGAIKDLPGIRRYVAVDGGMSDNIRPALYGARYTALLADRALEPATEAVSVVGKLCESGDVLIERVMLPPVRIGDLLAVPATGAYTFAMASHYNRLPRPAVVFVRDGRARLVVRRETYADLVRHDVPLGEVELPLGAEERFEARAGDGGRA
;
A
#
# COMPACT_ATOMS: atom_id res chain seq x y z
N MET A 1 18.12 13.51 20.39
CA MET A 1 19.11 12.56 19.80
C MET A 1 18.39 12.00 18.60
N PHE A 2 18.86 12.23 17.38
CA PHE A 2 18.04 11.96 16.19
C PHE A 2 17.56 10.49 16.19
N PHE A 3 16.26 10.27 15.96
CA PHE A 3 15.67 8.94 16.02
C PHE A 3 16.00 8.15 14.75
N LEU A 4 17.11 7.41 14.81
CA LEU A 4 17.56 6.49 13.77
C LEU A 4 16.93 5.11 13.96
N LYS A 5 16.61 4.44 12.85
CA LYS A 5 16.01 3.09 12.86
C LYS A 5 16.82 2.12 11.99
N GLY A 6 16.68 0.83 12.30
CA GLY A 6 17.37 -0.23 11.58
C GLY A 6 18.88 -0.09 11.65
N THR A 7 19.54 -0.17 10.50
CA THR A 7 21.00 -0.08 10.37
C THR A 7 21.51 1.34 10.21
N SER A 8 20.61 2.34 10.19
CA SER A 8 21.01 3.73 10.06
C SER A 8 21.79 4.21 11.29
N ARG A 9 22.91 4.89 11.05
CA ARG A 9 23.77 5.45 12.12
C ARG A 9 24.41 6.75 11.66
N ILE A 10 24.85 7.54 12.63
CA ILE A 10 25.71 8.71 12.40
C ILE A 10 27.10 8.33 12.92
N ASP A 11 28.12 8.45 12.08
CA ASP A 11 29.51 8.16 12.48
C ASP A 11 30.11 9.28 13.34
N GLU A 12 31.32 9.08 13.86
CA GLU A 12 32.04 10.05 14.70
C GLU A 12 32.31 11.40 14.01
N ARG A 13 32.23 11.43 12.67
CA ARG A 13 32.41 12.65 11.87
C ARG A 13 31.09 13.33 11.54
N GLY A 14 29.97 12.81 12.03
CA GLY A 14 28.63 13.34 11.77
C GLY A 14 28.02 12.94 10.43
N ARG A 15 28.51 11.88 9.80
CA ARG A 15 27.99 11.40 8.52
C ARG A 15 26.94 10.31 8.70
N LEU A 16 25.81 10.45 8.01
CA LEU A 16 24.74 9.48 7.96
C LEU A 16 25.15 8.29 7.08
N GLU A 17 25.02 7.10 7.63
CA GLU A 17 25.14 5.83 6.91
C GLU A 17 23.81 5.07 7.01
N ILE A 18 23.37 4.46 5.91
CA ILE A 18 22.15 3.64 5.83
C ILE A 18 22.54 2.30 5.17
N GLY A 19 22.19 1.17 5.77
CA GLY A 19 22.60 -0.15 5.25
C GLY A 19 24.11 -0.35 5.20
N GLY A 20 24.87 0.41 6.00
CA GLY A 20 26.34 0.46 5.95
C GLY A 20 26.92 1.27 4.78
N VAL A 21 26.11 2.04 4.05
CA VAL A 21 26.56 2.92 2.95
C VAL A 21 26.40 4.38 3.35
N PRO A 22 27.43 5.23 3.22
CA PRO A 22 27.30 6.67 3.45
C PRO A 22 26.27 7.32 2.51
N ALA A 23 25.38 8.14 3.06
CA ALA A 23 24.34 8.83 2.30
C ALA A 23 24.90 9.70 1.16
N ALA A 24 26.05 10.35 1.39
CA ALA A 24 26.75 11.12 0.36
C ALA A 24 27.15 10.27 -0.86
N ARG A 25 27.61 9.03 -0.65
CA ARG A 25 27.95 8.13 -1.77
C ARG A 25 26.72 7.70 -2.55
N LEU A 26 25.59 7.51 -1.88
CA LEU A 26 24.32 7.19 -2.54
C LEU A 26 23.86 8.37 -3.42
N ALA A 27 23.92 9.58 -2.86
CA ALA A 27 23.57 10.80 -3.58
C ALA A 27 24.49 11.06 -4.78
N GLU A 28 25.79 10.79 -4.66
CA GLU A 28 26.75 10.89 -5.77
C GLU A 28 26.48 9.85 -6.87
N ALA A 29 26.23 8.59 -6.49
CA ALA A 29 26.06 7.50 -7.44
C ALA A 29 24.71 7.52 -8.18
N PHE A 30 23.63 7.94 -7.51
CA PHE A 30 22.26 7.84 -8.03
C PHE A 30 21.55 9.19 -8.23
N GLY A 31 22.21 10.29 -7.85
CA GLY A 31 21.67 11.65 -7.88
C GLY A 31 20.59 11.89 -6.81
N THR A 32 20.10 13.12 -6.72
CA THR A 32 19.00 13.53 -5.83
C THR A 32 17.83 14.14 -6.65
N PRO A 33 16.58 14.12 -6.14
CA PRO A 33 16.13 13.41 -4.94
C PRO A 33 16.35 11.90 -5.07
N LEU A 34 16.41 11.16 -3.94
CA LEU A 34 16.64 9.71 -3.93
C LEU A 34 15.90 9.05 -2.77
N TRP A 35 15.07 8.05 -3.06
CA TRP A 35 14.58 7.17 -2.01
C TRP A 35 15.59 6.07 -1.72
N VAL A 36 15.93 5.91 -0.45
CA VAL A 36 16.84 4.90 0.07
C VAL A 36 16.09 4.04 1.06
N TYR A 37 16.02 2.74 0.83
CA TYR A 37 15.37 1.79 1.73
C TYR A 37 16.42 0.88 2.41
N ASP A 38 16.39 0.85 3.74
CA ASP A 38 17.13 -0.13 4.54
C ASP A 38 16.49 -1.51 4.41
N GLU A 39 17.09 -2.37 3.58
CA GLU A 39 16.57 -3.70 3.30
C GLU A 39 16.56 -4.59 4.56
N ALA A 40 17.57 -4.42 5.44
CA ALA A 40 17.69 -5.24 6.65
C ALA A 40 16.52 -4.97 7.61
N LEU A 41 16.15 -3.71 7.80
CA LEU A 41 15.02 -3.34 8.65
C LEU A 41 13.67 -3.85 8.10
N ILE A 42 13.47 -3.80 6.78
CA ILE A 42 12.25 -4.34 6.14
C ILE A 42 12.13 -5.84 6.45
N ARG A 43 13.20 -6.60 6.24
CA ARG A 43 13.23 -8.05 6.50
C ARG A 43 13.04 -8.37 7.98
N GLU A 44 13.73 -7.64 8.87
CA GLU A 44 13.57 -7.77 10.31
C GLU A 44 12.10 -7.63 10.73
N ARG A 45 11.41 -6.62 10.20
CA ARG A 45 10.00 -6.36 10.54
C ARG A 45 9.05 -7.42 10.04
N LEU A 46 9.22 -7.87 8.80
CA LEU A 46 8.43 -8.98 8.25
C LEU A 46 8.59 -10.24 9.11
N ARG A 47 9.82 -10.56 9.53
CA ARG A 47 10.11 -11.68 10.44
C ARG A 47 9.49 -11.45 11.82
N ALA A 48 9.57 -10.25 12.36
CA ALA A 48 9.10 -9.93 13.69
C ALA A 48 7.56 -10.03 13.80
N TYR A 49 6.82 -9.58 12.78
CA TYR A 49 5.37 -9.78 12.71
C TYR A 49 5.00 -11.27 12.72
N GLN A 50 5.66 -12.07 11.88
CA GLN A 50 5.43 -13.52 11.82
C GLN A 50 5.85 -14.23 13.13
N ALA A 51 6.91 -13.77 13.79
CA ALA A 51 7.38 -14.31 15.05
C ALA A 51 6.35 -14.12 16.17
N VAL A 52 5.77 -12.92 16.30
CA VAL A 52 4.71 -12.65 17.29
C VAL A 52 3.54 -13.63 17.13
N LEU A 53 3.09 -13.85 15.90
CA LEU A 53 1.95 -14.73 15.61
C LEU A 53 2.29 -16.21 15.84
N ARG A 54 3.50 -16.63 15.47
CA ARG A 54 4.01 -17.98 15.74
C ARG A 54 4.12 -18.26 17.25
N GLU A 55 4.68 -17.33 18.01
CA GLU A 55 4.78 -17.41 19.47
C GLU A 55 3.40 -17.43 20.14
N ALA A 56 2.44 -16.70 19.60
CA ALA A 56 1.06 -16.71 20.09
C ALA A 56 0.33 -18.04 19.84
N GLY A 57 0.90 -18.95 19.03
CA GLY A 57 0.35 -20.27 18.75
C GLY A 57 -0.94 -20.24 17.93
N VAL A 58 -1.13 -19.20 17.10
CA VAL A 58 -2.32 -19.05 16.24
C VAL A 58 -2.01 -19.48 14.81
N THR A 59 -3.01 -19.93 14.07
CA THR A 59 -2.93 -19.96 12.61
C THR A 59 -2.99 -18.53 12.10
N TYR A 60 -2.11 -18.14 11.17
CA TYR A 60 -2.03 -16.76 10.72
C TYR A 60 -1.63 -16.61 9.26
N ASP A 61 -1.80 -15.38 8.78
CA ASP A 61 -1.08 -14.86 7.63
C ASP A 61 -0.66 -13.40 7.87
N VAL A 62 0.46 -12.99 7.27
CA VAL A 62 0.94 -11.61 7.28
C VAL A 62 1.11 -11.20 5.83
N ALA A 63 0.22 -10.34 5.35
CA ALA A 63 0.27 -9.83 3.98
C ALA A 63 0.85 -8.42 3.96
N PHE A 64 1.98 -8.21 3.28
CA PHE A 64 2.51 -6.86 3.12
C PHE A 64 1.58 -6.03 2.23
N ALA A 65 1.17 -4.85 2.71
CA ALA A 65 0.21 -4.02 1.99
C ALA A 65 0.86 -3.21 0.85
N CYS A 66 0.66 -3.62 -0.40
CA CYS A 66 1.37 -3.09 -1.57
C CYS A 66 1.17 -1.58 -1.76
N LYS A 67 0.01 -1.06 -1.40
CA LYS A 67 -0.32 0.38 -1.46
C LYS A 67 0.71 1.28 -0.74
N ALA A 68 1.47 0.74 0.22
CA ALA A 68 2.53 1.49 0.89
C ALA A 68 3.76 1.68 -0.01
N PHE A 69 4.16 0.64 -0.75
CA PHE A 69 5.29 0.65 -1.69
C PHE A 69 5.28 -0.64 -2.56
N CYS A 70 4.83 -0.53 -3.81
CA CYS A 70 4.69 -1.67 -4.73
C CYS A 70 5.69 -1.57 -5.89
N VAL A 71 6.79 -2.33 -5.81
CA VAL A 71 7.76 -2.52 -6.90
C VAL A 71 8.20 -3.97 -6.93
N ARG A 72 8.72 -4.44 -8.07
CA ARG A 72 9.15 -5.85 -8.24
C ARG A 72 10.12 -6.32 -7.15
N ALA A 73 11.13 -5.52 -6.85
CA ALA A 73 12.11 -5.85 -5.80
C ALA A 73 11.49 -5.97 -4.40
N MET A 74 10.42 -5.23 -4.11
CA MET A 74 9.70 -5.35 -2.83
C MET A 74 8.88 -6.64 -2.79
N ALA A 75 8.19 -6.99 -3.88
CA ALA A 75 7.48 -8.27 -3.98
C ALA A 75 8.44 -9.47 -3.89
N GLU A 76 9.60 -9.41 -4.54
CA GLU A 76 10.67 -10.41 -4.40
C GLU A 76 11.13 -10.56 -2.94
N LEU A 77 11.38 -9.45 -2.25
CA LEU A 77 11.78 -9.44 -0.84
C LEU A 77 10.71 -10.07 0.05
N VAL A 78 9.44 -9.68 -0.10
CA VAL A 78 8.32 -10.25 0.68
C VAL A 78 8.19 -11.75 0.44
N ARG A 79 8.36 -12.21 -0.82
CA ARG A 79 8.35 -13.62 -1.19
C ARG A 79 9.45 -14.39 -0.47
N GLU A 80 10.68 -13.88 -0.48
CA GLU A 80 11.84 -14.46 0.21
C GLU A 80 11.63 -14.55 1.73
N GLU A 81 10.94 -13.57 2.32
CA GLU A 81 10.63 -13.55 3.76
C GLU A 81 9.39 -14.38 4.14
N GLY A 82 8.77 -15.08 3.19
CA GLY A 82 7.66 -15.99 3.47
C GLY A 82 6.31 -15.33 3.79
N ALA A 83 6.20 -14.01 3.66
CA ALA A 83 4.96 -13.25 3.91
C ALA A 83 4.08 -13.14 2.64
N SER A 84 2.77 -12.99 2.78
CA SER A 84 1.83 -12.80 1.67
C SER A 84 1.83 -11.36 1.15
N LEU A 85 1.07 -11.05 0.10
CA LEU A 85 0.83 -9.69 -0.38
C LEU A 85 -0.65 -9.32 -0.33
N ASP A 86 -0.95 -8.11 0.12
CA ASP A 86 -2.20 -7.44 -0.24
C ASP A 86 -1.97 -6.65 -1.53
N VAL A 87 -2.91 -6.71 -2.45
CA VAL A 87 -2.95 -5.85 -3.65
C VAL A 87 -4.33 -5.24 -3.79
N VAL A 88 -4.43 -4.06 -4.39
CA VAL A 88 -5.67 -3.27 -4.52
C VAL A 88 -6.08 -3.06 -5.98
N SER A 89 -5.15 -3.20 -6.94
CA SER A 89 -5.44 -2.98 -8.36
C SER A 89 -4.74 -4.00 -9.26
N GLY A 90 -5.18 -4.08 -10.52
CA GLY A 90 -4.54 -4.90 -11.56
C GLY A 90 -3.07 -4.54 -11.78
N GLY A 91 -2.67 -3.28 -11.59
CA GLY A 91 -1.27 -2.86 -11.71
C GLY A 91 -0.37 -3.39 -10.60
N GLU A 92 -0.87 -3.42 -9.35
CA GLU A 92 -0.15 -4.01 -8.22
C GLU A 92 -0.07 -5.54 -8.36
N LEU A 93 -1.17 -6.18 -8.76
CA LEU A 93 -1.20 -7.61 -9.04
C LEU A 93 -0.21 -7.96 -10.16
N TYR A 94 -0.26 -7.25 -11.29
CA TYR A 94 0.67 -7.48 -12.40
C TYR A 94 2.13 -7.27 -11.96
N THR A 95 2.41 -6.27 -11.12
CA THR A 95 3.74 -6.05 -10.55
C THR A 95 4.22 -7.26 -9.72
N ALA A 96 3.35 -7.85 -8.91
CA ALA A 96 3.65 -9.07 -8.15
C ALA A 96 3.89 -10.28 -9.08
N LEU A 97 3.10 -10.44 -10.14
CA LEU A 97 3.30 -11.51 -11.13
C LEU A 97 4.64 -11.36 -11.87
N GLN A 98 5.01 -10.15 -12.26
CA GLN A 98 6.31 -9.85 -12.88
C GLN A 98 7.51 -10.04 -11.93
N ALA A 99 7.26 -10.10 -10.62
CA ALA A 99 8.23 -10.44 -9.59
C ALA A 99 8.29 -11.96 -9.30
N GLY A 100 7.52 -12.78 -10.02
CA GLY A 100 7.39 -14.21 -9.75
C GLY A 100 6.78 -14.51 -8.39
N PHE A 101 5.92 -13.61 -7.88
CA PHE A 101 5.24 -13.82 -6.60
C PHE A 101 4.18 -14.93 -6.72
N PRO A 102 4.12 -15.89 -5.78
CA PRO A 102 3.12 -16.96 -5.78
C PRO A 102 1.70 -16.39 -5.64
N PRO A 103 0.83 -16.49 -6.67
CA PRO A 103 -0.49 -15.87 -6.66
C PRO A 103 -1.40 -16.37 -5.54
N GLU A 104 -1.25 -17.63 -5.12
CA GLU A 104 -2.00 -18.24 -4.03
C GLU A 104 -1.75 -17.56 -2.66
N ARG A 105 -0.71 -16.73 -2.54
CA ARG A 105 -0.35 -15.90 -1.38
C ARG A 105 -0.70 -14.41 -1.57
N ILE A 106 -1.61 -14.11 -2.49
CA ILE A 106 -2.09 -12.75 -2.76
C ILE A 106 -3.53 -12.60 -2.27
N HIS A 107 -3.79 -11.51 -1.54
CA HIS A 107 -5.11 -11.08 -1.10
C HIS A 107 -5.54 -9.89 -1.96
N PHE A 108 -6.59 -10.04 -2.77
CA PHE A 108 -7.01 -8.98 -3.68
C PHE A 108 -8.14 -8.12 -3.10
N HIS A 109 -7.78 -6.92 -2.69
CA HIS A 109 -8.68 -5.86 -2.23
C HIS A 109 -9.09 -4.91 -3.35
N GLY A 110 -10.04 -4.03 -3.05
CA GLY A 110 -10.47 -2.97 -3.96
C GLY A 110 -11.97 -2.77 -3.86
N ASN A 111 -12.42 -1.52 -3.75
CA ASN A 111 -13.84 -1.20 -3.62
C ASN A 111 -14.59 -1.16 -4.96
N ASN A 112 -13.85 -1.17 -6.07
CA ASN A 112 -14.41 -1.15 -7.41
C ASN A 112 -13.53 -1.93 -8.39
N LYS A 113 -13.31 -3.22 -8.10
CA LYS A 113 -12.55 -4.10 -9.01
C LYS A 113 -13.30 -4.24 -10.33
N SER A 114 -12.61 -3.96 -11.43
CA SER A 114 -13.13 -4.14 -12.78
C SER A 114 -13.18 -5.63 -13.16
N ASP A 115 -13.93 -5.95 -14.22
CA ASP A 115 -13.96 -7.32 -14.74
C ASP A 115 -12.60 -7.78 -15.26
N ALA A 116 -11.81 -6.88 -15.86
CA ALA A 116 -10.47 -7.20 -16.32
C ALA A 116 -9.53 -7.54 -15.14
N GLU A 117 -9.66 -6.81 -14.03
CA GLU A 117 -8.91 -7.07 -12.81
C GLU A 117 -9.31 -8.39 -12.14
N LEU A 118 -10.62 -8.66 -12.00
CA LEU A 118 -11.10 -9.94 -11.50
C LEU A 118 -10.65 -11.09 -12.40
N ALA A 119 -10.72 -10.91 -13.72
CA ALA A 119 -10.23 -11.90 -14.68
C ALA A 119 -8.72 -12.15 -14.51
N LEU A 120 -7.91 -11.10 -14.36
CA LEU A 120 -6.47 -11.24 -14.11
C LEU A 120 -6.20 -12.02 -12.82
N ALA A 121 -6.87 -11.67 -11.73
CA ALA A 121 -6.71 -12.34 -10.44
C ALA A 121 -7.08 -13.82 -10.49
N LEU A 122 -8.23 -14.12 -11.09
CA LEU A 122 -8.70 -15.50 -11.21
C LEU A 122 -7.84 -16.32 -12.17
N ALA A 123 -7.42 -15.76 -13.32
CA ALA A 123 -6.54 -16.44 -14.26
C ALA A 123 -5.14 -16.71 -13.67
N ALA A 124 -4.64 -15.79 -12.84
CA ALA A 124 -3.38 -15.97 -12.13
C ALA A 124 -3.47 -16.99 -10.99
N GLY A 125 -4.67 -17.32 -10.51
CA GLY A 125 -4.87 -18.19 -9.34
C GLY A 125 -4.62 -17.47 -8.02
N VAL A 126 -5.05 -16.20 -7.92
CA VAL A 126 -4.99 -15.42 -6.67
C VAL A 126 -5.66 -16.18 -5.53
N GLY A 127 -5.02 -16.19 -4.36
CA GLY A 127 -5.45 -16.98 -3.21
C GLY A 127 -6.83 -16.62 -2.67
N VAL A 128 -7.17 -15.33 -2.59
CA VAL A 128 -8.44 -14.88 -2.03
C VAL A 128 -8.86 -13.51 -2.56
N ILE A 129 -10.15 -13.35 -2.85
CA ILE A 129 -10.76 -12.06 -3.19
C ILE A 129 -11.45 -11.47 -1.97
N ILE A 130 -11.10 -10.23 -1.63
CA ILE A 130 -11.76 -9.49 -0.55
C ILE A 130 -12.89 -8.69 -1.16
N VAL A 131 -14.10 -9.22 -1.05
CA VAL A 131 -15.31 -8.68 -1.65
C VAL A 131 -15.77 -7.45 -0.88
N ASP A 132 -16.01 -6.36 -1.60
CA ASP A 132 -16.31 -5.06 -1.01
C ASP A 132 -17.79 -4.65 -1.16
N ASN A 133 -18.50 -5.15 -2.18
CA ASN A 133 -19.90 -4.78 -2.44
C ASN A 133 -20.71 -5.87 -3.17
N PHE A 134 -22.02 -5.66 -3.30
CA PHE A 134 -22.94 -6.62 -3.92
C PHE A 134 -22.74 -6.78 -5.44
N ASP A 135 -22.35 -5.73 -6.16
CA ASP A 135 -22.10 -5.81 -7.60
C ASP A 135 -20.89 -6.70 -7.89
N GLU A 136 -19.85 -6.62 -7.05
CA GLU A 136 -18.70 -7.50 -7.13
C GLU A 136 -19.08 -8.98 -6.90
N LEU A 137 -19.97 -9.27 -5.95
CA LEU A 137 -20.50 -10.64 -5.76
C LEU A 137 -21.21 -11.16 -7.00
N GLU A 138 -22.04 -10.33 -7.65
CA GLU A 138 -22.75 -10.73 -8.86
C GLU A 138 -21.78 -10.97 -10.03
N ARG A 139 -20.74 -10.14 -10.17
CA ARG A 139 -19.68 -10.37 -11.18
C ARG A 139 -18.91 -11.65 -10.88
N LEU A 140 -18.54 -11.91 -9.63
CA LEU A 140 -17.89 -13.15 -9.21
C LEU A 140 -18.77 -14.39 -9.45
N ARG A 141 -20.09 -14.29 -9.33
CA ARG A 141 -21.03 -15.35 -9.75
C ARG A 141 -20.86 -15.71 -11.22
N ALA A 142 -20.82 -14.72 -12.10
CA ALA A 142 -20.62 -14.95 -13.53
C ALA A 142 -19.27 -15.64 -13.83
N PHE A 143 -18.20 -15.27 -13.13
CA PHE A 143 -16.90 -15.95 -13.23
C PHE A 143 -16.93 -17.39 -12.70
N ALA A 144 -17.60 -17.63 -11.57
CA ALA A 144 -17.75 -18.95 -10.98
C ALA A 144 -18.57 -19.90 -11.88
N ALA A 145 -19.61 -19.37 -12.53
CA ALA A 145 -20.46 -20.09 -13.49
C ALA A 145 -19.78 -20.33 -14.86
N GLY A 146 -18.66 -19.67 -15.15
CA GLY A 146 -17.95 -19.78 -16.43
C GLY A 146 -18.49 -18.89 -17.55
N GLU A 147 -19.36 -17.95 -17.22
CA GLU A 147 -19.95 -17.00 -18.16
C GLU A 147 -18.90 -15.99 -18.69
N ARG A 148 -17.72 -15.90 -18.05
CA ARG A 148 -16.65 -14.93 -18.38
C ARG A 148 -15.33 -15.58 -18.79
N ASP A 149 -15.36 -16.82 -19.28
CA ASP A 149 -14.16 -17.59 -19.64
C ASP A 149 -13.38 -16.99 -20.81
N ASP A 150 -14.06 -16.34 -21.75
CA ASP A 150 -13.41 -15.62 -22.84
C ASP A 150 -12.55 -14.47 -22.32
N LEU A 151 -13.06 -13.73 -21.33
CA LEU A 151 -12.32 -12.63 -20.70
C LEU A 151 -11.12 -13.15 -19.91
N LEU A 152 -11.28 -14.26 -19.16
CA LEU A 152 -10.18 -14.93 -18.46
C LEU A 152 -9.05 -15.29 -19.43
N ARG A 153 -9.39 -15.91 -20.58
CA ARG A 153 -8.42 -16.29 -21.61
C ARG A 153 -7.75 -15.06 -22.26
N ALA A 154 -8.54 -14.04 -22.59
CA ALA A 154 -8.03 -12.82 -23.22
C ALA A 154 -7.01 -12.11 -22.32
N VAL A 155 -7.36 -11.90 -21.06
CA VAL A 155 -6.47 -11.25 -20.08
C VAL A 155 -5.23 -12.11 -19.81
N ALA A 156 -5.39 -13.43 -19.63
CA ALA A 156 -4.26 -14.34 -19.43
C ALA A 156 -3.26 -14.28 -20.61
N ALA A 157 -3.76 -14.25 -21.84
CA ALA A 157 -2.92 -14.12 -23.03
C ALA A 157 -2.20 -12.76 -23.10
N GLU A 158 -2.91 -11.67 -22.78
CA GLU A 158 -2.36 -10.31 -22.76
C GLU A 158 -1.17 -10.18 -21.79
N VAL A 159 -1.28 -10.76 -20.59
CA VAL A 159 -0.24 -10.70 -19.56
C VAL A 159 0.77 -11.85 -19.62
N GLY A 160 0.67 -12.73 -20.61
CA GLY A 160 1.59 -13.86 -20.81
C GLY A 160 1.51 -14.96 -19.74
N LEU A 161 0.35 -15.15 -19.12
CA LEU A 161 0.13 -16.27 -18.19
C LEU A 161 0.03 -17.60 -18.98
N PRO A 162 0.57 -18.72 -18.44
CA PRO A 162 0.51 -20.02 -19.11
C PRO A 162 -0.93 -20.42 -19.49
N ALA A 163 -1.09 -21.09 -20.64
CA ALA A 163 -2.37 -21.70 -20.98
C ALA A 163 -2.72 -22.78 -19.93
N GLY A 164 -3.82 -22.58 -19.19
CA GLY A 164 -4.17 -23.44 -18.05
C GLY A 164 -3.51 -23.06 -16.72
N ALA A 165 -2.80 -21.92 -16.64
CA ALA A 165 -2.56 -21.23 -15.37
C ALA A 165 -3.90 -21.07 -14.66
N ALA A 166 -3.91 -21.31 -13.36
CA ALA A 166 -5.04 -21.70 -12.54
C ALA A 166 -6.21 -20.69 -12.51
N GLY A 167 -6.85 -20.48 -13.65
CA GLY A 167 -8.26 -20.16 -13.70
C GLY A 167 -9.04 -21.27 -12.99
N PRO A 168 -10.32 -21.03 -12.69
CA PRO A 168 -11.15 -22.03 -12.05
C PRO A 168 -11.09 -23.38 -12.79
N ALA A 169 -10.88 -23.45 -14.11
CA ALA A 169 -10.68 -24.70 -14.84
C ALA A 169 -9.44 -25.50 -14.38
N GLY A 170 -9.62 -26.43 -13.42
CA GLY A 170 -8.58 -27.36 -12.98
C GLY A 170 -8.22 -28.39 -14.05
N SER A 171 -7.00 -28.92 -13.97
CA SER A 171 -6.42 -29.93 -14.87
C SER A 171 -7.09 -31.32 -14.84
N ALA A 172 -8.24 -31.46 -14.17
CA ALA A 172 -8.94 -32.73 -13.97
C ALA A 172 -10.48 -32.59 -13.90
N GLY A 173 -11.07 -31.67 -14.67
CA GLY A 173 -12.52 -31.68 -14.96
C GLY A 173 -13.44 -31.00 -13.94
N GLY A 174 -12.91 -30.22 -12.97
CA GLY A 174 -13.72 -29.44 -12.02
C GLY A 174 -13.18 -28.02 -11.83
N ARG A 175 -14.10 -27.05 -11.65
CA ARG A 175 -13.71 -25.68 -11.34
C ARG A 175 -13.24 -25.56 -9.88
N ARG A 176 -12.05 -25.04 -9.59
CA ARG A 176 -11.66 -24.70 -8.21
C ARG A 176 -12.58 -23.61 -7.67
N PRO A 177 -13.09 -23.72 -6.43
CA PRO A 177 -13.82 -22.64 -5.80
C PRO A 177 -12.96 -21.37 -5.71
N ILE A 178 -13.61 -20.21 -5.89
CA ILE A 178 -13.02 -18.91 -5.65
C ILE A 178 -13.17 -18.64 -4.14
N ASP A 179 -12.04 -18.59 -3.44
CA ASP A 179 -12.02 -18.25 -2.02
C ASP A 179 -12.29 -16.74 -1.86
N VAL A 180 -13.23 -16.40 -0.97
CA VAL A 180 -13.61 -15.01 -0.70
C VAL A 180 -13.65 -14.72 0.79
N LEU A 181 -13.26 -13.49 1.16
CA LEU A 181 -13.65 -12.86 2.43
C LEU A 181 -14.60 -11.71 2.13
N LEU A 182 -15.57 -11.48 3.02
CA LEU A 182 -16.41 -10.28 2.96
C LEU A 182 -15.76 -9.17 3.77
N ARG A 183 -15.56 -8.01 3.15
CA ARG A 183 -15.10 -6.83 3.89
C ARG A 183 -16.25 -6.27 4.71
N VAL A 184 -16.03 -6.08 6.00
CA VAL A 184 -17.03 -5.62 6.96
C VAL A 184 -16.60 -4.27 7.53
N THR A 185 -17.54 -3.34 7.58
CA THR A 185 -17.39 -2.07 8.30
C THR A 185 -18.05 -2.21 9.66
N PRO A 186 -17.27 -2.27 10.76
CA PRO A 186 -17.82 -2.39 12.10
C PRO A 186 -18.30 -1.05 12.66
N GLY A 187 -18.17 0.08 11.96
CA GLY A 187 -18.46 1.41 12.53
C GLY A 187 -17.55 1.73 13.73
N ILE A 188 -16.32 1.25 13.71
CA ILE A 188 -15.27 1.54 14.70
C ILE A 188 -14.09 2.13 13.95
N HIS A 189 -13.61 3.29 14.39
CA HIS A 189 -12.34 3.87 13.96
C HIS A 189 -11.40 3.94 15.15
N ALA A 190 -10.13 3.59 14.92
CA ALA A 190 -9.10 3.76 15.94
C ALA A 190 -8.71 5.25 16.05
N ASP A 191 -8.78 5.80 17.26
CA ASP A 191 -8.49 7.21 17.56
C ASP A 191 -7.11 7.64 17.01
N THR A 192 -7.13 8.37 15.90
CA THR A 192 -5.98 9.04 15.28
C THR A 192 -6.45 10.30 14.55
N HIS A 193 -5.54 11.28 14.37
CA HIS A 193 -5.78 12.65 13.86
C HIS A 193 -7.01 12.84 12.96
N ALA A 194 -7.81 13.88 13.27
CA ALA A 194 -9.09 14.22 12.62
C ALA A 194 -9.08 14.30 11.08
N TYR A 195 -7.93 14.53 10.43
CA TYR A 195 -7.80 14.56 8.96
C TYR A 195 -7.77 13.18 8.29
N ILE A 196 -7.57 12.10 9.04
CA ILE A 196 -7.57 10.70 8.54
C ILE A 196 -8.88 9.99 8.93
N SER A 197 -9.71 10.63 9.75
CA SER A 197 -10.97 10.10 10.27
C SER A 197 -12.14 10.74 9.52
N THR A 198 -12.46 10.24 8.33
CA THR A 198 -13.66 10.65 7.58
C THR A 198 -14.86 9.82 8.01
N GLY A 199 -15.84 10.48 8.65
CA GLY A 199 -17.28 10.16 8.61
C GLY A 199 -17.74 8.89 9.32
N GLN A 200 -18.36 9.05 10.49
CA GLN A 200 -18.68 8.00 11.47
C GLN A 200 -19.66 6.88 11.01
N GLU A 201 -20.24 6.98 9.81
CA GLU A 201 -21.09 5.98 9.13
C GLU A 201 -20.89 6.02 7.59
N GLU A 202 -19.94 6.82 7.08
CA GLU A 202 -19.77 7.14 5.65
C GLU A 202 -18.53 6.44 5.05
N SER A 203 -18.40 5.13 5.28
CA SER A 203 -17.36 4.35 4.61
C SER A 203 -17.84 3.93 3.22
N LYS A 204 -17.07 4.26 2.18
CA LYS A 204 -17.27 3.71 0.83
C LYS A 204 -16.88 2.23 0.68
N PHE A 205 -16.47 1.59 1.78
CA PHE A 205 -15.85 0.27 1.79
C PHE A 205 -16.70 -0.74 2.56
N GLY A 206 -16.84 -1.92 1.97
CA GLY A 206 -17.38 -3.10 2.64
C GLY A 206 -18.86 -3.01 3.01
N PHE A 207 -19.35 -4.08 3.61
CA PHE A 207 -20.71 -4.21 4.10
C PHE A 207 -20.81 -3.70 5.54
N ASP A 208 -21.77 -2.81 5.81
CA ASP A 208 -21.98 -2.32 7.17
C ASP A 208 -22.56 -3.42 8.07
N LEU A 209 -21.95 -3.60 9.25
CA LEU A 209 -22.33 -4.65 10.19
C LEU A 209 -23.69 -4.41 10.86
N GLY A 210 -24.13 -3.15 11.00
CA GLY A 210 -25.38 -2.78 11.68
C GLY A 210 -26.62 -2.81 10.78
N SER A 211 -26.46 -2.72 9.46
CA SER A 211 -27.53 -2.54 8.47
C SER A 211 -28.17 -3.84 7.96
N GLY A 212 -27.63 -5.00 8.35
CA GLY A 212 -28.02 -6.30 7.78
C GLY A 212 -27.34 -6.64 6.45
N GLN A 213 -26.55 -5.74 5.87
CA GLN A 213 -25.83 -6.00 4.62
C GLN A 213 -24.89 -7.20 4.71
N VAL A 214 -24.20 -7.39 5.85
CA VAL A 214 -23.32 -8.55 6.07
C VAL A 214 -24.11 -9.85 6.00
N ALA A 215 -25.31 -9.91 6.60
CA ALA A 215 -26.17 -11.10 6.53
C ALA A 215 -26.56 -11.42 5.08
N THR A 216 -27.02 -10.41 4.34
CA THR A 216 -27.35 -10.55 2.92
C THR A 216 -26.14 -10.98 2.08
N ALA A 217 -24.96 -10.43 2.35
CA ALA A 217 -23.74 -10.79 1.64
C ALA A 217 -23.33 -12.25 1.89
N ILE A 218 -23.46 -12.74 3.13
CA ILE A 218 -23.23 -14.15 3.48
C ILE A 218 -24.19 -15.06 2.70
N GLU A 219 -25.49 -14.76 2.72
CA GLU A 219 -26.51 -15.54 1.99
C GLU A 219 -26.24 -15.58 0.49
N ARG A 220 -26.00 -14.42 -0.13
CA ARG A 220 -25.71 -14.32 -1.56
C ARG A 220 -24.45 -15.09 -1.94
N THR A 221 -23.40 -14.98 -1.14
CA THR A 221 -22.14 -15.72 -1.41
C THR A 221 -22.36 -17.22 -1.34
N ARG A 222 -23.08 -17.71 -0.31
CA ARG A 222 -23.38 -19.15 -0.15
C ARG A 222 -24.32 -19.70 -1.22
N ALA A 223 -25.13 -18.86 -1.83
CA ALA A 223 -26.04 -19.24 -2.91
C ALA A 223 -25.32 -19.45 -4.26
N VAL A 224 -24.05 -19.06 -4.39
CA VAL A 224 -23.29 -19.18 -5.64
C VAL A 224 -22.43 -20.45 -5.62
N PRO A 225 -22.74 -21.48 -6.44
CA PRO A 225 -21.85 -22.61 -6.63
C PRO A 225 -20.50 -22.14 -7.17
N GLY A 226 -19.40 -22.55 -6.53
CA GLY A 226 -18.05 -22.18 -6.92
C GLY A 226 -17.49 -20.94 -6.20
N LEU A 227 -18.25 -20.28 -5.32
CA LEU A 227 -17.67 -19.39 -4.31
C LEU A 227 -17.51 -20.14 -2.99
N ARG A 228 -16.39 -19.91 -2.29
CA ARG A 228 -16.16 -20.41 -0.95
C ARG A 228 -15.93 -19.23 -0.01
N LEU A 229 -16.93 -18.94 0.81
CA LEU A 229 -16.81 -17.94 1.87
C LEU A 229 -15.94 -18.47 3.01
N ARG A 230 -14.73 -17.90 3.16
CA ARG A 230 -13.75 -18.31 4.17
C ARG A 230 -13.86 -17.52 5.47
N GLY A 231 -14.47 -16.34 5.44
CA GLY A 231 -14.58 -15.48 6.61
C GLY A 231 -14.72 -14.01 6.29
N LEU A 232 -14.21 -13.15 7.19
CA LEU A 232 -14.46 -11.72 7.18
C LEU A 232 -13.15 -10.93 7.23
N SER A 233 -13.16 -9.74 6.63
CA SER A 233 -12.05 -8.79 6.64
C SER A 233 -12.48 -7.44 7.19
N ILE A 234 -11.70 -6.87 8.10
CA ILE A 234 -11.97 -5.58 8.74
C ILE A 234 -10.71 -4.71 8.61
N HIS A 235 -10.89 -3.42 8.37
CA HIS A 235 -9.81 -2.43 8.46
C HIS A 235 -10.33 -1.17 9.15
N ILE A 236 -9.71 -0.79 10.27
CA ILE A 236 -10.25 0.24 11.18
C ILE A 236 -9.54 1.60 11.11
N GLY A 237 -8.46 1.73 10.32
CA GLY A 237 -7.75 3.00 10.15
C GLY A 237 -6.24 2.89 9.93
N SER A 238 -5.55 4.00 10.12
CA SER A 238 -4.10 4.16 9.91
C SER A 238 -3.45 4.91 11.08
N GLN A 239 -2.15 4.74 11.30
CA GLN A 239 -1.41 5.34 12.42
C GLN A 239 -1.87 4.89 13.82
N ILE A 240 -2.34 3.66 13.92
CA ILE A 240 -2.91 3.11 15.15
C ILE A 240 -1.80 2.73 16.13
N PHE A 241 -1.94 3.17 17.37
CA PHE A 241 -0.97 2.96 18.45
C PHE A 241 -1.55 2.21 19.66
N SER A 242 -2.84 1.88 19.65
CA SER A 242 -3.53 1.23 20.76
C SER A 242 -4.35 0.03 20.26
N PRO A 243 -4.42 -1.08 21.03
CA PRO A 243 -5.20 -2.25 20.63
C PRO A 243 -6.71 -2.00 20.70
N ASN A 244 -7.17 -0.97 21.43
CA ASN A 244 -8.57 -0.77 21.78
C ASN A 244 -9.51 -0.76 20.56
N GLY A 245 -9.12 -0.09 19.46
CA GLY A 245 -9.92 -0.05 18.24
C GLY A 245 -10.12 -1.44 17.61
N TYR A 246 -9.06 -2.26 17.55
CA TYR A 246 -9.15 -3.64 17.03
C TYR A 246 -10.03 -4.50 17.93
N LEU A 247 -9.85 -4.36 19.24
CA LEU A 247 -10.58 -5.13 20.24
C LEU A 247 -12.07 -4.79 20.26
N ALA A 248 -12.42 -3.51 20.14
CA ALA A 248 -13.81 -3.06 20.03
C ALA A 248 -14.46 -3.54 18.72
N ALA A 249 -13.74 -3.53 17.59
CA ALA A 249 -14.24 -4.09 16.33
C ALA A 249 -14.51 -5.60 16.44
N VAL A 250 -13.63 -6.35 17.10
CA VAL A 250 -13.81 -7.79 17.36
C VAL A 250 -14.98 -8.05 18.31
N GLU A 251 -15.15 -7.26 19.37
CA GLU A 251 -16.29 -7.36 20.28
C GLU A 251 -17.61 -7.15 19.55
N LYS A 252 -17.70 -6.10 18.72
CA LYS A 252 -18.91 -5.83 17.93
C LYS A 252 -19.20 -6.96 16.94
N LEU A 253 -18.17 -7.48 16.28
CA LEU A 253 -18.30 -8.65 15.40
C LEU A 253 -18.83 -9.87 16.17
N LEU A 254 -18.22 -10.21 17.31
CA LEU A 254 -18.62 -11.36 18.13
C LEU A 254 -20.07 -11.23 18.62
N GLY A 255 -20.52 -10.01 18.96
CA GLY A 255 -21.91 -9.73 19.31
C GLY A 255 -22.88 -9.90 18.14
N ALA A 256 -22.44 -9.61 16.91
CA ALA A 256 -23.25 -9.77 15.70
C ALA A 256 -23.30 -11.20 15.16
N LEU A 257 -22.23 -12.00 15.32
CA LEU A 257 -22.13 -13.37 14.76
C LEU A 257 -23.33 -14.29 15.06
N PRO A 258 -23.95 -14.31 16.26
CA PRO A 258 -25.15 -15.12 16.52
C PRO A 258 -26.38 -14.72 15.71
N LEU A 259 -26.42 -13.48 15.20
CA LEU A 259 -27.55 -12.92 14.44
C LEU A 259 -27.35 -13.06 12.92
N LEU A 260 -26.14 -13.43 12.49
CA LEU A 260 -25.83 -13.64 11.08
C LEU A 260 -26.20 -15.06 10.64
N PRO A 261 -26.45 -15.29 9.34
CA PRO A 261 -26.53 -16.63 8.78
C PRO A 261 -25.29 -17.45 9.16
N PRO A 262 -25.40 -18.79 9.32
CA PRO A 262 -24.29 -19.60 9.77
C PRO A 262 -23.03 -19.35 8.94
N LEU A 263 -21.94 -19.00 9.62
CA LEU A 263 -20.65 -18.71 9.04
C LEU A 263 -19.60 -19.54 9.77
N ASP A 264 -18.93 -20.41 9.03
CA ASP A 264 -17.68 -20.98 9.51
C ASP A 264 -16.60 -19.90 9.32
N LEU A 265 -16.31 -19.19 10.40
CA LEU A 265 -15.31 -18.11 10.38
C LEU A 265 -13.93 -18.77 10.40
N GLU A 266 -13.46 -19.26 9.24
CA GLU A 266 -12.13 -19.87 9.13
C GLU A 266 -11.03 -18.79 9.25
N VAL A 267 -11.32 -17.58 8.73
CA VAL A 267 -10.39 -16.45 8.68
C VAL A 267 -11.03 -15.19 9.23
N LEU A 268 -10.31 -14.50 10.10
CA LEU A 268 -10.58 -13.11 10.48
C LEU A 268 -9.37 -12.27 10.10
N ASN A 269 -9.50 -11.49 9.05
CA ASN A 269 -8.50 -10.52 8.64
C ASN A 269 -8.76 -9.19 9.36
N LEU A 270 -7.81 -8.76 10.18
CA LEU A 270 -7.89 -7.53 10.97
C LEU A 270 -7.22 -6.34 10.25
N GLY A 271 -6.71 -6.56 9.05
CA GLY A 271 -6.13 -5.54 8.19
C GLY A 271 -4.83 -4.95 8.74
N GLY A 272 -4.47 -3.80 8.19
CA GLY A 272 -3.30 -3.03 8.60
C GLY A 272 -3.63 -1.92 9.59
N GLY A 273 -2.81 -0.87 9.55
CA GLY A 273 -3.05 0.38 10.29
C GLY A 273 -2.00 0.69 11.36
N PHE A 274 -1.16 -0.29 11.71
CA PHE A 274 -0.05 -0.16 12.64
C PHE A 274 0.80 1.09 12.36
N GLY A 275 0.84 1.99 13.33
CA GLY A 275 1.52 3.28 13.21
C GLY A 275 3.03 3.20 13.31
N ILE A 276 3.67 4.29 12.90
CA ILE A 276 5.10 4.55 13.07
C ILE A 276 5.32 5.96 13.58
N ARG A 277 6.54 6.26 13.99
CA ARG A 277 6.98 7.60 14.35
C ARG A 277 7.55 8.32 13.14
N HIS A 278 7.09 9.56 12.88
CA HIS A 278 7.67 10.41 11.84
C HIS A 278 8.55 11.54 12.41
N VAL A 279 8.30 11.95 13.66
CA VAL A 279 9.05 13.00 14.37
C VAL A 279 9.39 12.60 15.81
N GLU A 280 10.40 13.23 16.41
CA GLU A 280 10.88 12.87 17.75
C GLU A 280 9.83 13.14 18.84
N GLU A 281 8.82 14.00 18.63
CA GLU A 281 7.81 14.22 19.68
C GLU A 281 6.68 13.17 19.67
N GLU A 282 6.57 12.37 18.61
CA GLU A 282 5.54 11.33 18.50
C GLU A 282 5.89 10.11 19.37
N ALA A 283 5.07 9.85 20.39
CA ALA A 283 5.12 8.60 21.14
C ALA A 283 4.40 7.51 20.34
N ALA A 284 5.17 6.57 19.80
CA ALA A 284 4.65 5.41 19.07
C ALA A 284 5.20 4.13 19.72
N PRO A 285 4.34 3.22 20.23
CA PRO A 285 4.79 1.90 20.62
C PRO A 285 5.30 1.13 19.39
N GLU A 286 6.22 0.21 19.61
CA GLU A 286 6.68 -0.70 18.56
C GLU A 286 5.48 -1.48 18.00
N ALA A 287 5.38 -1.54 16.67
CA ALA A 287 4.22 -2.10 15.99
C ALA A 287 3.97 -3.58 16.35
N THR A 288 5.03 -4.33 16.67
CA THR A 288 4.96 -5.72 17.14
C THR A 288 4.44 -5.86 18.57
N ALA A 289 4.69 -4.86 19.43
CA ALA A 289 4.09 -4.82 20.76
C ALA A 289 2.57 -4.58 20.68
N LEU A 290 2.15 -3.67 19.80
CA LEU A 290 0.73 -3.48 19.48
C LEU A 290 0.11 -4.76 18.91
N LEU A 291 0.75 -5.40 17.94
CA LEU A 291 0.28 -6.68 17.37
C LEU A 291 0.08 -7.74 18.46
N ARG A 292 1.04 -7.89 19.38
CA ARG A 292 0.94 -8.85 20.49
C ARG A 292 -0.29 -8.56 21.36
N ALA A 293 -0.48 -7.31 21.76
CA ALA A 293 -1.63 -6.89 22.55
C ALA A 293 -2.98 -7.13 21.82
N VAL A 294 -3.03 -6.90 20.50
CA VAL A 294 -4.20 -7.20 19.69
C VAL A 294 -4.48 -8.71 19.66
N VAL A 295 -3.46 -9.53 19.36
CA VAL A 295 -3.61 -10.99 19.27
C VAL A 295 -4.07 -11.58 20.61
N ASP A 296 -3.45 -11.17 21.72
CA ASP A 296 -3.82 -11.66 23.05
C ASP A 296 -5.26 -11.26 23.41
N GLY A 297 -5.63 -10.00 23.16
CA GLY A 297 -6.98 -9.52 23.41
C GLY A 297 -8.04 -10.18 22.52
N VAL A 298 -7.72 -10.49 21.26
CA VAL A 298 -8.61 -11.24 20.35
C VAL A 298 -8.81 -12.67 20.86
N LYS A 299 -7.73 -13.36 21.24
CA LYS A 299 -7.79 -14.72 21.81
C LYS A 299 -8.69 -14.77 23.04
N GLU A 300 -8.55 -13.80 23.94
CA GLU A 300 -9.37 -13.71 25.14
C GLU A 300 -10.85 -13.55 24.80
N ARG A 301 -11.20 -12.68 23.85
CA ARG A 301 -12.59 -12.42 23.44
C ARG A 301 -13.24 -13.62 22.79
N PHE A 302 -12.54 -14.32 21.90
CA PHE A 302 -13.05 -15.55 21.29
C PHE A 302 -13.25 -16.67 22.33
N ARG A 303 -12.29 -16.82 23.27
CA ARG A 303 -12.43 -17.76 24.39
C ARG A 303 -13.62 -17.43 25.28
N ALA A 304 -13.82 -16.16 25.63
CA ALA A 304 -14.93 -15.71 26.45
C ALA A 304 -16.29 -15.90 25.74
N ALA A 305 -16.32 -15.72 24.41
CA ALA A 305 -17.50 -15.98 23.59
C ALA A 305 -17.79 -17.48 23.36
N GLY A 306 -16.93 -18.39 23.85
CA GLY A 306 -17.07 -19.83 23.63
C GLY A 306 -16.97 -20.24 22.15
N ARG A 307 -16.24 -19.45 21.34
CA ARG A 307 -16.09 -19.69 19.89
C ARG A 307 -14.66 -20.15 19.56
N PRO A 308 -14.49 -21.03 18.55
CA PRO A 308 -13.16 -21.37 18.05
C PRO A 308 -12.48 -20.12 17.49
N LEU A 309 -11.18 -20.01 17.70
CA LEU A 309 -10.38 -18.90 17.17
C LEU A 309 -10.15 -19.12 15.66
N PRO A 310 -10.52 -18.15 14.79
CA PRO A 310 -10.19 -18.20 13.37
C PRO A 310 -8.68 -18.06 13.14
N ALA A 311 -8.21 -18.36 11.93
CA ALA A 311 -6.91 -17.86 11.49
C ALA A 311 -6.92 -16.33 11.52
N LEU A 312 -5.88 -15.73 12.10
CA LEU A 312 -5.76 -14.29 12.25
C LEU A 312 -4.85 -13.73 11.16
N TRP A 313 -5.39 -12.88 10.30
CA TRP A 313 -4.61 -12.25 9.22
C TRP A 313 -4.39 -10.76 9.52
N PHE A 314 -3.22 -10.27 9.12
CA PHE A 314 -2.82 -8.87 9.30
C PHE A 314 -2.15 -8.32 8.05
N GLU A 315 -2.34 -7.03 7.79
CA GLU A 315 -1.92 -6.38 6.54
C GLU A 315 -0.99 -5.17 6.77
N PRO A 316 0.19 -5.36 7.41
CA PRO A 316 1.07 -4.24 7.71
C PRO A 316 1.74 -3.72 6.42
N GLY A 317 1.58 -2.42 6.15
CA GLY A 317 2.32 -1.71 5.11
C GLY A 317 3.30 -0.70 5.70
N ARG A 318 2.73 0.37 6.29
CA ARG A 318 3.50 1.49 6.87
C ARG A 318 4.54 1.05 7.90
N SER A 319 4.14 0.17 8.82
CA SER A 319 5.02 -0.32 9.88
C SER A 319 6.15 -1.21 9.38
N ILE A 320 6.06 -1.76 8.17
CA ILE A 320 7.15 -2.53 7.54
C ILE A 320 8.16 -1.56 6.89
N VAL A 321 7.70 -0.74 5.95
CA VAL A 321 8.61 0.03 5.08
C VAL A 321 8.83 1.48 5.49
N GLY A 322 7.93 2.08 6.28
CA GLY A 322 7.91 3.53 6.52
C GLY A 322 9.21 4.05 7.12
N GLU A 323 9.58 3.60 8.33
CA GLU A 323 10.84 4.01 8.98
C GLU A 323 12.10 3.38 8.36
N ALA A 324 11.94 2.44 7.41
CA ALA A 324 13.07 1.90 6.65
C ALA A 324 13.43 2.78 5.46
N GLY A 325 12.54 3.68 5.04
CA GLY A 325 12.80 4.60 3.94
C GLY A 325 13.31 5.97 4.39
N TRP A 326 14.24 6.48 3.60
CA TRP A 326 14.79 7.82 3.65
C TRP A 326 14.63 8.48 2.30
N THR A 327 14.44 9.80 2.27
CA THR A 327 14.59 10.59 1.05
C THR A 327 15.75 11.55 1.20
N LEU A 328 16.70 11.48 0.27
CA LEU A 328 17.84 12.38 0.20
C LEU A 328 17.56 13.46 -0.83
N TYR A 329 17.89 14.71 -0.49
CA TYR A 329 17.71 15.88 -1.32
C TYR A 329 18.96 16.76 -1.33
N ARG A 330 19.14 17.52 -2.39
CA ARG A 330 20.16 18.58 -2.44
C ARG A 330 19.52 19.94 -2.20
N VAL A 331 20.10 20.71 -1.29
CA VAL A 331 19.70 22.09 -1.05
C VAL A 331 20.09 22.95 -2.25
N GLY A 332 19.11 23.62 -2.85
CA GLY A 332 19.30 24.47 -4.03
C GLY A 332 19.34 25.95 -3.69
N ALA A 333 18.28 26.48 -3.09
CA ALA A 333 18.15 27.91 -2.78
C ALA A 333 17.78 28.13 -1.31
N ILE A 334 18.24 29.25 -0.75
CA ILE A 334 17.92 29.67 0.61
C ILE A 334 17.36 31.08 0.52
N LYS A 335 16.19 31.30 1.11
CA LYS A 335 15.53 32.60 1.15
C LYS A 335 15.21 32.98 2.58
N ASP A 336 15.81 34.09 3.01
CA ASP A 336 15.53 34.70 4.30
C ASP A 336 14.44 35.75 4.18
N LEU A 337 13.40 35.61 5.01
CA LEU A 337 12.45 36.67 5.31
C LEU A 337 12.70 37.12 6.74
N PRO A 338 13.46 38.22 6.96
CA PRO A 338 13.86 38.67 8.29
C PRO A 338 12.66 38.79 9.25
N GLY A 339 12.77 38.15 10.41
CA GLY A 339 11.72 38.14 11.44
C GLY A 339 10.51 37.26 11.14
N ILE A 340 10.43 36.64 9.95
CA ILE A 340 9.29 35.82 9.53
C ILE A 340 9.70 34.35 9.45
N ARG A 341 10.55 33.99 8.48
CA ARG A 341 10.86 32.59 8.16
C ARG A 341 12.08 32.49 7.25
N ARG A 342 12.89 31.45 7.46
CA ARG A 342 13.97 31.05 6.55
C ARG A 342 13.51 29.83 5.77
N TYR A 343 13.47 29.95 4.45
CA TYR A 343 13.10 28.89 3.54
C TYR A 343 14.34 28.23 2.95
N VAL A 344 14.36 26.90 2.98
CA VAL A 344 15.39 26.05 2.37
C VAL A 344 14.71 25.24 1.28
N ALA A 345 14.97 25.61 0.02
CA ALA A 345 14.43 24.91 -1.14
C ALA A 345 15.32 23.73 -1.52
N VAL A 346 14.70 22.59 -1.79
CA VAL A 346 15.38 21.36 -2.21
C VAL A 346 15.01 20.95 -3.64
N ASP A 347 15.77 20.01 -4.21
CA ASP A 347 15.64 19.57 -5.60
C ASP A 347 14.46 18.60 -5.88
N GLY A 348 13.59 18.36 -4.89
CA GLY A 348 12.34 17.61 -5.00
C GLY A 348 11.13 18.45 -4.57
N GLY A 349 10.15 17.83 -3.92
CA GLY A 349 8.96 18.49 -3.38
C GLY A 349 7.75 17.56 -3.30
N MET A 350 6.57 18.14 -3.40
CA MET A 350 5.29 17.44 -3.35
C MET A 350 5.12 16.40 -4.47
N SER A 351 5.91 16.47 -5.55
CA SER A 351 5.94 15.43 -6.59
C SER A 351 6.49 14.09 -6.10
N ASP A 352 7.41 14.09 -5.12
CA ASP A 352 7.97 12.87 -4.53
C ASP A 352 7.48 12.63 -3.10
N ASN A 353 7.02 13.66 -2.40
CA ASN A 353 6.35 13.49 -1.11
C ASN A 353 5.17 14.45 -0.97
N ILE A 354 4.01 14.03 -1.48
CA ILE A 354 2.75 14.79 -1.40
C ILE A 354 2.11 14.79 0.00
N ARG A 355 2.60 13.94 0.91
CA ARG A 355 1.93 13.66 2.19
C ARG A 355 1.77 14.86 3.12
N PRO A 356 2.74 15.79 3.24
CA PRO A 356 2.56 17.00 4.03
C PRO A 356 1.38 17.84 3.53
N ALA A 357 1.31 18.09 2.22
CA ALA A 357 0.22 18.87 1.61
C ALA A 357 -1.13 18.15 1.68
N LEU A 358 -1.16 16.83 1.45
CA LEU A 358 -2.41 16.07 1.38
C LEU A 358 -2.98 15.69 2.75
N TYR A 359 -2.12 15.38 3.72
CA TYR A 359 -2.53 14.80 5.01
C TYR A 359 -2.08 15.62 6.22
N GLY A 360 -1.37 16.73 6.03
CA GLY A 360 -0.70 17.43 7.12
C GLY A 360 0.39 16.57 7.78
N ALA A 361 0.94 15.58 7.05
CA ALA A 361 1.94 14.68 7.60
C ALA A 361 3.20 15.46 8.02
N ARG A 362 3.62 15.29 9.27
CA ARG A 362 4.84 15.91 9.81
C ARG A 362 6.04 15.03 9.51
N TYR A 363 7.18 15.69 9.28
CA TYR A 363 8.48 15.07 9.07
C TYR A 363 9.56 15.86 9.81
N THR A 364 10.71 15.23 10.03
CA THR A 364 11.94 15.88 10.48
C THR A 364 13.01 15.76 9.39
N ALA A 365 14.16 16.40 9.56
CA ALA A 365 15.29 16.30 8.65
C ALA A 365 16.62 16.49 9.37
N LEU A 366 17.70 16.02 8.75
CA LEU A 366 19.07 16.31 9.16
C LEU A 366 19.94 16.65 7.93
N LEU A 367 21.10 17.26 8.17
CA LEU A 367 22.14 17.42 7.15
C LEU A 367 23.03 16.18 7.17
N ALA A 368 23.02 15.40 6.10
CA ALA A 368 23.55 14.03 6.06
C ALA A 368 25.06 13.94 6.35
N ASP A 369 25.85 14.95 6.01
CA ASP A 369 27.30 14.97 6.28
C ASP A 369 27.68 15.76 7.53
N ARG A 370 26.69 16.36 8.21
CA ARG A 370 26.86 17.34 9.29
C ARG A 370 25.87 17.09 10.43
N ALA A 371 25.48 15.84 10.63
CA ALA A 371 24.35 15.46 11.49
C ALA A 371 24.61 15.66 12.99
N LEU A 372 25.88 15.77 13.40
CA LEU A 372 26.28 16.07 14.78
C LEU A 372 26.49 17.57 15.04
N GLU A 373 26.38 18.43 14.02
CA GLU A 373 26.46 19.87 14.24
C GLU A 373 25.24 20.37 15.04
N PRO A 374 25.40 21.38 15.92
CA PRO A 374 24.29 21.93 16.67
C PRO A 374 23.20 22.52 15.78
N ALA A 375 21.95 22.12 16.01
CA ALA A 375 20.79 22.63 15.30
C ALA A 375 20.33 23.99 15.87
N THR A 376 20.87 25.08 15.32
CA THR A 376 20.67 26.45 15.84
C THR A 376 19.66 27.28 15.06
N GLU A 377 19.25 26.87 13.86
CA GLU A 377 18.35 27.65 13.00
C GLU A 377 17.01 26.94 12.78
N ALA A 378 15.92 27.66 12.98
CA ALA A 378 14.59 27.20 12.60
C ALA A 378 14.34 27.53 11.13
N VAL A 379 14.08 26.51 10.31
CA VAL A 379 13.83 26.66 8.86
C VAL A 379 12.59 25.89 8.42
N SER A 380 12.04 26.30 7.27
CA SER A 380 11.02 25.54 6.53
C SER A 380 11.67 24.91 5.31
N VAL A 381 11.43 23.63 5.08
CA VAL A 381 11.93 22.90 3.90
C VAL A 381 10.82 22.87 2.85
N VAL A 382 11.11 23.42 1.68
CA VAL A 382 10.16 23.53 0.56
C VAL A 382 10.73 22.85 -0.67
N GLY A 383 9.86 22.39 -1.57
CA GLY A 383 10.29 21.86 -2.84
C GLY A 383 10.56 22.96 -3.88
N LYS A 384 10.72 22.54 -5.14
CA LYS A 384 10.97 23.41 -6.30
C LYS A 384 9.77 23.58 -7.22
N LEU A 385 8.61 23.05 -6.86
CA LEU A 385 7.41 23.09 -7.69
C LEU A 385 6.76 24.48 -7.62
N CYS A 386 6.06 24.84 -8.69
CA CYS A 386 5.44 26.16 -8.82
C CYS A 386 4.08 26.22 -8.11
N GLU A 387 4.07 25.83 -6.83
CA GLU A 387 2.88 25.83 -5.99
C GLU A 387 3.24 26.28 -4.57
N SER A 388 2.45 27.18 -3.99
CA SER A 388 2.73 27.71 -2.65
C SER A 388 2.63 26.65 -1.55
N GLY A 389 1.82 25.62 -1.78
CA GLY A 389 1.67 24.44 -0.93
C GLY A 389 2.79 23.40 -1.06
N ASP A 390 3.82 23.64 -1.88
CA ASP A 390 4.99 22.75 -2.01
C ASP A 390 5.94 22.85 -0.79
N VAL A 391 5.41 22.46 0.37
CA VAL A 391 6.09 22.49 1.66
C VAL A 391 6.27 21.06 2.13
N LEU A 392 7.52 20.62 2.27
CA LEU A 392 7.86 19.28 2.77
C LEU A 392 7.88 19.25 4.30
N ILE A 393 8.40 20.31 4.92
CA ILE A 393 8.49 20.45 6.38
C ILE A 393 8.23 21.91 6.75
N GLU A 394 7.13 22.14 7.48
CA GLU A 394 6.75 23.49 7.93
C GLU A 394 7.80 24.14 8.84
N ARG A 395 8.40 23.36 9.74
CA ARG A 395 9.43 23.85 10.66
C ARG A 395 10.31 22.72 11.17
N VAL A 396 11.63 22.88 11.06
CA VAL A 396 12.64 22.00 11.65
C VAL A 396 13.85 22.82 12.12
N MET A 397 14.51 22.35 13.18
CA MET A 397 15.78 22.91 13.63
C MET A 397 16.93 22.22 12.88
N LEU A 398 17.79 22.99 12.23
CA LEU A 398 18.97 22.50 11.53
C LEU A 398 20.22 23.34 11.90
N PRO A 399 21.43 22.80 11.69
CA PRO A 399 22.63 23.62 11.62
C PRO A 399 22.49 24.68 10.52
N PRO A 400 23.29 25.76 10.52
CA PRO A 400 23.28 26.74 9.44
C PRO A 400 23.43 26.07 8.07
N VAL A 401 22.35 26.12 7.30
CA VAL A 401 22.20 25.40 6.03
C VAL A 401 22.92 26.15 4.92
N ARG A 402 23.58 25.41 4.04
CA ARG A 402 24.34 25.93 2.89
C ARG A 402 23.78 25.34 1.60
N ILE A 403 23.87 26.12 0.52
CA ILE A 403 23.57 25.61 -0.83
C ILE A 403 24.50 24.43 -1.12
N GLY A 404 23.93 23.35 -1.66
CA GLY A 404 24.65 22.11 -1.96
C GLY A 404 24.68 21.09 -0.83
N ASP A 405 24.29 21.45 0.40
CA ASP A 405 24.15 20.51 1.52
C ASP A 405 23.21 19.35 1.12
N LEU A 406 23.53 18.14 1.60
CA LEU A 406 22.70 16.96 1.45
C LEU A 406 21.72 16.88 2.64
N LEU A 407 20.44 17.11 2.38
CA LEU A 407 19.37 17.04 3.37
C LEU A 407 18.71 15.66 3.32
N ALA A 408 18.56 15.01 4.46
CA ALA A 408 17.96 13.68 4.57
C ALA A 408 16.69 13.72 5.43
N VAL A 409 15.60 13.17 4.89
CA VAL A 409 14.29 13.05 5.55
C VAL A 409 14.03 11.57 5.86
N PRO A 410 13.93 11.15 7.13
CA PRO A 410 13.60 9.78 7.50
C PRO A 410 12.09 9.50 7.35
N ALA A 411 11.72 8.24 7.56
CA ALA A 411 10.34 7.78 7.62
C ALA A 411 9.52 8.02 6.33
N THR A 412 10.20 8.07 5.18
CA THR A 412 9.57 8.30 3.88
C THR A 412 9.26 7.01 3.13
N GLY A 413 9.50 5.82 3.69
CA GLY A 413 9.37 4.58 2.93
C GLY A 413 7.95 4.14 2.58
N ALA A 414 6.92 4.74 3.20
CA ALA A 414 5.52 4.40 2.97
C ALA A 414 4.75 5.57 2.35
N TYR A 415 4.05 5.30 1.24
CA TYR A 415 3.14 6.22 0.55
C TYR A 415 3.79 7.48 -0.05
N THR A 416 5.12 7.60 -0.07
CA THR A 416 5.78 8.71 -0.77
C THR A 416 5.99 8.32 -2.24
N PHE A 417 6.81 7.31 -2.51
CA PHE A 417 7.01 6.75 -3.85
C PHE A 417 5.70 6.32 -4.51
N ALA A 418 4.83 5.62 -3.78
CA ALA A 418 3.55 5.14 -4.31
C ALA A 418 2.61 6.29 -4.76
N MET A 419 2.78 7.49 -4.20
CA MET A 419 1.99 8.68 -4.53
C MET A 419 2.79 9.70 -5.35
N ALA A 420 3.95 9.32 -5.87
CA ALA A 420 4.79 10.22 -6.65
C ALA A 420 4.10 10.59 -7.97
N SER A 421 4.21 11.85 -8.38
CA SER A 421 3.59 12.39 -9.58
C SER A 421 4.62 13.06 -10.49
N HIS A 422 4.18 13.39 -11.71
CA HIS A 422 4.91 14.24 -12.63
C HIS A 422 4.43 15.69 -12.57
N TYR A 423 4.01 16.20 -11.41
CA TYR A 423 3.61 17.60 -11.29
C TYR A 423 4.79 18.51 -11.71
N ASN A 424 4.48 19.54 -12.50
CA ASN A 424 5.46 20.33 -13.28
C ASN A 424 6.40 19.53 -14.20
N ARG A 425 5.96 18.35 -14.67
CA ARG A 425 6.73 17.43 -15.52
C ARG A 425 8.10 17.07 -14.91
N LEU A 426 8.18 16.93 -13.59
CA LEU A 426 9.39 16.42 -12.93
C LEU A 426 9.49 14.90 -13.10
N PRO A 427 10.64 14.36 -13.58
CA PRO A 427 10.84 12.91 -13.62
C PRO A 427 10.87 12.31 -12.21
N ARG A 428 10.27 11.13 -12.03
CA ARG A 428 10.28 10.44 -10.74
C ARG A 428 11.72 10.08 -10.32
N PRO A 429 12.08 10.30 -9.04
CA PRO A 429 13.38 9.93 -8.51
C PRO A 429 13.69 8.43 -8.58
N ALA A 430 14.98 8.09 -8.49
CA ALA A 430 15.41 6.71 -8.34
C ALA A 430 15.06 6.16 -6.94
N VAL A 431 14.97 4.82 -6.86
CA VAL A 431 14.83 4.08 -5.59
C VAL A 431 15.98 3.10 -5.47
N VAL A 432 16.63 3.09 -4.31
CA VAL A 432 17.73 2.16 -4.00
C VAL A 432 17.46 1.40 -2.71
N PHE A 433 17.82 0.12 -2.70
CA PHE A 433 17.87 -0.71 -1.50
C PHE A 433 19.32 -0.78 -1.01
N VAL A 434 19.53 -0.67 0.29
CA VAL A 434 20.86 -0.75 0.91
C VAL A 434 20.91 -1.83 1.98
N ARG A 435 22.01 -2.59 1.99
CA ARG A 435 22.24 -3.69 2.92
C ARG A 435 23.70 -4.11 2.90
N ASP A 436 24.26 -4.42 4.07
CA ASP A 436 25.61 -5.01 4.20
C ASP A 436 26.70 -4.24 3.44
N GLY A 437 26.63 -2.90 3.48
CA GLY A 437 27.57 -2.00 2.80
C GLY A 437 27.39 -1.91 1.28
N ARG A 438 26.31 -2.48 0.73
CA ARG A 438 26.01 -2.47 -0.71
C ARG A 438 24.72 -1.71 -1.00
N ALA A 439 24.69 -1.07 -2.16
CA ALA A 439 23.51 -0.40 -2.69
C ALA A 439 23.05 -1.07 -3.99
N ARG A 440 21.74 -1.21 -4.17
CA ARG A 440 21.10 -1.82 -5.35
C ARG A 440 20.03 -0.87 -5.88
N LEU A 441 20.17 -0.45 -7.13
CA LEU A 441 19.12 0.28 -7.83
C LEU A 441 17.93 -0.66 -8.08
N VAL A 442 16.75 -0.31 -7.56
CA VAL A 442 15.52 -1.11 -7.72
C VAL A 442 14.48 -0.41 -8.59
N VAL A 443 14.53 0.91 -8.69
CA VAL A 443 13.78 1.71 -9.67
C VAL A 443 14.72 2.75 -10.26
N ARG A 444 14.88 2.74 -11.58
CA ARG A 444 15.68 3.75 -12.30
C ARG A 444 14.99 5.11 -12.23
N ARG A 445 15.78 6.18 -12.12
CA ARG A 445 15.27 7.55 -12.30
C ARG A 445 14.66 7.66 -13.70
N GLU A 446 13.50 8.31 -13.78
CA GLU A 446 12.93 8.64 -15.08
C GLU A 446 13.72 9.72 -15.79
N THR A 447 13.65 9.69 -17.11
CA THR A 447 14.26 10.69 -18.00
C THR A 447 13.18 11.57 -18.62
N TYR A 448 13.57 12.66 -19.30
CA TYR A 448 12.61 13.43 -20.09
C TYR A 448 11.94 12.61 -21.20
N ALA A 449 12.64 11.62 -21.76
CA ALA A 449 12.05 10.72 -22.74
C ALA A 449 10.94 9.85 -22.11
N ASP A 450 11.10 9.42 -20.86
CA ASP A 450 10.06 8.66 -20.16
C ASP A 450 8.78 9.49 -19.96
N LEU A 451 8.88 10.82 -19.80
CA LEU A 451 7.73 11.71 -19.59
C LEU A 451 6.81 11.84 -20.80
N VAL A 452 7.34 11.65 -22.01
CA VAL A 452 6.61 11.88 -23.27
C VAL A 452 6.38 10.60 -24.05
N ARG A 453 6.81 9.43 -23.56
CA ARG A 453 6.74 8.15 -24.29
C ARG A 453 5.31 7.68 -24.60
N HIS A 454 4.32 8.23 -23.89
CA HIS A 454 2.89 7.94 -24.09
C HIS A 454 2.14 9.12 -24.72
N ASP A 455 2.82 10.25 -24.98
CA ASP A 455 2.22 11.41 -25.61
C ASP A 455 2.11 11.13 -27.12
N VAL A 456 0.92 11.34 -27.69
CA VAL A 456 0.71 11.28 -29.15
C VAL A 456 0.70 12.69 -29.72
N PRO A 457 1.33 12.93 -30.89
CA PRO A 457 1.22 14.22 -31.57
C PRO A 457 -0.23 14.59 -31.86
N LEU A 458 -0.53 15.89 -31.85
CA LEU A 458 -1.85 16.39 -32.21
C LEU A 458 -2.19 15.98 -33.65
N GLY A 459 -3.27 15.22 -33.83
CA GLY A 459 -3.78 14.75 -35.12
C GLY A 459 -5.23 14.28 -34.99
N GLU A 460 -5.93 14.18 -36.12
CA GLU A 460 -7.31 13.65 -36.15
C GLU A 460 -7.28 12.14 -35.89
N VAL A 461 -8.17 11.68 -34.99
CA VAL A 461 -8.41 10.26 -34.74
C VAL A 461 -9.84 9.97 -35.19
N GLU A 462 -9.99 9.17 -36.25
CA GLU A 462 -11.31 8.62 -36.58
C GLU A 462 -11.73 7.68 -35.44
N LEU A 463 -12.85 8.01 -34.78
CA LEU A 463 -13.45 7.11 -33.82
C LEU A 463 -14.00 5.90 -34.58
N PRO A 464 -13.74 4.65 -34.12
CA PRO A 464 -14.39 3.50 -34.73
C PRO A 464 -15.91 3.64 -34.56
N LEU A 465 -16.62 3.77 -35.68
CA LEU A 465 -18.09 3.80 -35.73
C LEU A 465 -18.68 2.62 -34.94
N GLY A 466 -19.67 2.92 -34.10
CA GLY A 466 -20.32 1.93 -33.24
C GLY A 466 -21.02 0.83 -34.05
N ALA A 467 -21.30 -0.32 -33.42
CA ALA A 467 -22.01 -1.42 -34.07
C ALA A 467 -23.41 -1.03 -34.60
N GLU A 468 -24.01 0.05 -34.07
CA GLU A 468 -25.30 0.58 -34.52
C GLU A 468 -25.19 1.43 -35.80
N GLU A 469 -24.08 2.13 -36.04
CA GLU A 469 -23.90 2.99 -37.23
C GLU A 469 -23.55 2.18 -38.50
N ARG A 470 -23.14 0.90 -38.34
CA ARG A 470 -22.93 -0.01 -39.48
C ARG A 470 -24.22 -0.45 -40.16
N PHE A 471 -25.39 -0.27 -39.52
CA PHE A 471 -26.68 -0.61 -40.11
C PHE A 471 -27.24 0.52 -40.99
N GLU A 472 -26.98 1.79 -40.66
CA GLU A 472 -27.41 2.92 -41.48
C GLU A 472 -26.55 3.09 -42.75
N ALA A 473 -25.25 2.77 -42.68
CA ALA A 473 -24.37 2.81 -43.84
C ALA A 473 -24.65 1.73 -44.92
N ARG A 474 -25.48 0.71 -44.61
CA ARG A 474 -25.93 -0.31 -45.57
C ARG A 474 -27.39 -0.13 -46.03
N ALA A 475 -28.14 0.78 -45.41
CA ALA A 475 -29.50 1.11 -45.83
C ALA A 475 -29.57 2.24 -46.88
N GLY A 476 -28.45 2.93 -47.14
CA GLY A 476 -28.37 4.08 -48.04
C GLY A 476 -28.19 3.80 -49.53
N ASP A 477 -27.95 2.55 -49.96
CA ASP A 477 -27.72 2.22 -51.38
C ASP A 477 -28.86 1.40 -52.01
N GLY A 478 -30.05 1.46 -51.39
CA GLY A 478 -31.25 0.73 -51.78
C GLY A 478 -32.35 1.61 -52.37
N GLY A 479 -32.07 2.31 -53.47
CA GLY A 479 -33.11 2.70 -54.44
C GLY A 479 -33.48 4.19 -54.52
N ARG A 480 -33.26 4.78 -55.70
CA ARG A 480 -34.31 4.92 -56.74
C ARG A 480 -33.72 5.37 -58.07
N ALA A 481 -34.41 4.92 -59.11
CA ALA A 481 -34.26 5.21 -60.54
C ALA A 481 -34.34 6.70 -60.88
#